data_AF-A0BDI0-F1
#
_entry.id   AF-A0BDI0-F1
#
_cell.length_a   1.000
_cell.length_b   1.000
_cell.length_c   1.000
_cell.angle_alpha   90.00
_cell.angle_beta   90.00
_cell.angle_gamma   90.00
#
_symmetry.space_group_name_H-M   'P 1'
#
loop_
_entity.id
_entity.type
_entity.pdbx_description
1 polymer ?
#
loop_
_entity_poly.entity_id
_entity_poly.type
_entity_poly.pdbx_seq_one_letter_code
_entity_poly.pdbx_strand_id
1 'polypeptide(L)'
;MTFIVKTRKVLLNKVLNRRQLSVELLHQIKPTPSQESVVKELASKYKADERNVVVYGLRTTFGGNRTTGFALIYDTQQYLLKFEPKFRLRRRGIIPKRDGSRKGWKEVKSKLKKTRGAEKTKIYMSRKTDKREVIRAQKETYLKGFVGK
;
A
#
# COMPACT_ATOMS: atom_id res chain seq x y z
N MET A 1 -2.85 -18.31 16.14
CA MET A 1 -3.57 -19.13 15.15
C MET A 1 -2.54 -19.79 14.24
N THR A 2 -2.40 -21.12 14.32
CA THR A 2 -1.44 -21.88 13.50
C THR A 2 -1.98 -22.06 12.08
N PHE A 3 -1.29 -21.48 11.09
CA PHE A 3 -1.39 -21.77 9.65
C PHE A 3 0.03 -21.98 9.13
N ILE A 4 0.18 -22.54 7.92
CA ILE A 4 1.50 -22.81 7.32
C ILE A 4 1.67 -21.95 6.08
N VAL A 5 2.72 -21.13 6.06
CA VAL A 5 3.08 -20.31 4.89
C VAL A 5 4.04 -21.05 3.95
N LYS A 6 3.52 -21.46 2.79
CA LYS A 6 4.30 -21.98 1.66
C LYS A 6 4.63 -20.86 0.68
N THR A 7 5.90 -20.77 0.30
CA THR A 7 6.43 -19.80 -0.65
C THR A 7 6.74 -20.55 -1.94
N ARG A 8 6.12 -20.15 -3.06
CA ARG A 8 6.23 -20.86 -4.35
C ARG A 8 7.25 -20.20 -5.26
N LYS A 9 6.81 -19.20 -6.03
CA LYS A 9 7.66 -18.47 -6.98
C LYS A 9 8.31 -17.30 -6.25
N VAL A 10 9.63 -17.25 -6.28
CA VAL A 10 10.42 -16.17 -5.68
C VAL A 10 11.21 -15.47 -6.77
N LEU A 11 10.99 -14.17 -6.94
CA LEU A 11 11.72 -13.33 -7.87
C LEU A 11 12.44 -12.23 -7.09
N LEU A 12 13.77 -12.20 -7.18
CA LEU A 12 14.58 -11.11 -6.66
C LEU A 12 14.58 -9.97 -7.68
N ASN A 13 13.96 -8.83 -7.35
CA ASN A 13 13.93 -7.65 -8.21
C ASN A 13 14.85 -6.57 -7.63
N LYS A 14 16.06 -6.47 -8.19
CA LYS A 14 17.08 -5.47 -7.82
C LYS A 14 16.72 -4.05 -8.26
N VAL A 15 15.94 -3.86 -9.32
CA VAL A 15 15.57 -2.52 -9.81
C VAL A 15 14.68 -1.78 -8.80
N LEU A 16 13.82 -2.54 -8.12
CA LEU A 16 12.87 -2.01 -7.13
C LEU A 16 13.27 -2.34 -5.67
N ASN A 17 14.45 -2.93 -5.46
CA ASN A 17 14.96 -3.40 -4.16
C ASN A 17 13.92 -4.16 -3.34
N ARG A 18 13.36 -5.20 -3.97
CA ARG A 18 12.36 -6.07 -3.32
C ARG A 18 12.38 -7.50 -3.83
N ARG A 19 11.96 -8.43 -2.98
CA ARG A 19 11.65 -9.81 -3.32
C ARG A 19 10.15 -9.93 -3.58
N GLN A 20 9.77 -10.54 -4.68
CA GLN A 20 8.38 -10.78 -5.04
C GLN A 20 8.07 -12.27 -4.88
N LEU A 21 7.01 -12.58 -4.16
CA LEU A 21 6.68 -13.94 -3.75
C LEU A 21 5.24 -14.27 -4.14
N SER A 22 5.03 -15.46 -4.69
CA SER A 22 3.73 -16.12 -4.64
C SER A 22 3.62 -16.93 -3.36
N VAL A 23 2.58 -16.67 -2.58
CA VAL A 23 2.38 -17.24 -1.25
C VAL A 23 1.12 -18.11 -1.26
N GLU A 24 1.21 -19.24 -0.59
CA GLU A 24 0.11 -20.16 -0.33
C GLU A 24 0.01 -20.41 1.17
N LEU A 25 -1.19 -20.26 1.70
CA LEU A 25 -1.49 -20.36 3.11
C LEU A 25 -2.35 -21.60 3.33
N LEU A 26 -1.84 -22.55 4.11
CA LEU A 26 -2.57 -23.74 4.51
C LEU A 26 -3.14 -23.53 5.92
N HIS A 27 -4.46 -23.51 6.02
CA HIS A 27 -5.20 -23.25 7.26
C HIS A 27 -6.30 -24.31 7.40
N GLN A 28 -5.98 -25.43 8.04
CA GLN A 28 -6.89 -26.55 8.22
C GLN A 28 -7.96 -26.23 9.28
N ILE A 29 -9.24 -26.41 8.92
CA ILE A 29 -10.41 -26.31 9.83
C ILE A 29 -10.52 -24.91 10.47
N LYS A 30 -9.83 -23.91 9.91
CA LYS A 30 -9.78 -22.54 10.41
C LYS A 30 -10.29 -21.59 9.34
N PRO A 31 -10.76 -20.39 9.74
CA PRO A 31 -11.07 -19.33 8.78
C PRO A 31 -9.80 -18.86 8.07
N THR A 32 -9.99 -18.09 7.00
CA THR A 32 -8.89 -17.46 6.26
C THR A 32 -8.03 -16.61 7.23
N PRO A 33 -6.70 -16.78 7.23
CA PRO A 33 -5.82 -16.03 8.11
C PRO A 33 -5.86 -14.53 7.81
N SER A 34 -5.74 -13.71 8.86
CA SER A 34 -5.70 -12.25 8.71
C SER A 34 -4.41 -11.82 8.02
N GLN A 35 -4.48 -10.73 7.24
CA GLN A 35 -3.31 -10.22 6.52
C GLN A 35 -2.13 -9.89 7.46
N GLU A 36 -2.41 -9.40 8.66
CA GLU A 36 -1.40 -9.07 9.68
C GLU A 36 -0.68 -10.32 10.20
N SER A 37 -1.42 -11.41 10.44
CA SER A 37 -0.80 -12.66 10.87
C SER A 37 0.15 -13.22 9.80
N VAL A 38 -0.24 -13.15 8.52
CA VAL A 38 0.59 -13.59 7.40
C VAL A 38 1.85 -12.73 7.25
N VAL A 39 1.74 -11.42 7.48
CA VAL A 39 2.89 -10.51 7.48
C VAL A 39 3.90 -10.90 8.55
N LYS A 40 3.45 -11.17 9.77
CA LYS A 40 4.31 -11.60 10.89
C LYS A 40 5.07 -12.89 10.58
N GLU A 41 4.37 -13.89 10.05
CA GLU A 41 4.99 -15.18 9.73
C GLU A 41 5.99 -15.07 8.57
N LEU A 42 5.67 -14.29 7.52
CA LEU A 42 6.60 -14.01 6.42
C LEU A 42 7.82 -13.22 6.88
N ALA A 43 7.63 -12.22 7.74
CA ALA A 43 8.70 -11.41 8.31
C ALA A 43 9.68 -12.29 9.11
N SER A 44 9.16 -13.18 9.95
CA SER A 44 9.96 -14.17 10.68
C SER A 44 10.71 -15.11 9.74
N LYS A 45 10.01 -15.70 8.75
CA LYS A 45 10.60 -16.66 7.80
C LYS A 45 11.74 -16.08 6.96
N TYR A 46 11.63 -14.80 6.58
CA TYR A 46 12.62 -14.12 5.74
C TYR A 46 13.55 -13.19 6.52
N LYS A 47 13.48 -13.17 7.86
CA LYS A 47 14.26 -12.30 8.75
C LYS A 47 14.19 -10.83 8.33
N ALA A 48 13.01 -10.36 7.97
CA ALA A 48 12.74 -8.98 7.58
C ALA A 48 11.87 -8.29 8.63
N ASP A 49 11.88 -6.96 8.66
CA ASP A 49 10.93 -6.19 9.47
C ASP A 49 9.50 -6.36 8.92
N GLU A 50 8.53 -6.52 9.81
CA GLU A 50 7.10 -6.65 9.48
C GLU A 50 6.60 -5.47 8.64
N ARG A 51 7.14 -4.27 8.92
CA ARG A 51 6.76 -3.04 8.22
C ARG A 51 7.22 -3.05 6.74
N ASN A 52 8.30 -3.76 6.43
CA ASN A 52 8.85 -3.90 5.08
C ASN A 52 8.15 -4.99 4.24
N VAL A 53 7.29 -5.81 4.83
CA VAL A 53 6.57 -6.90 4.14
C VAL A 53 5.16 -6.45 3.78
N VAL A 54 4.80 -6.49 2.49
CA VAL A 54 3.46 -6.16 1.96
C VAL A 54 2.81 -7.40 1.36
N VAL A 55 1.75 -7.90 1.99
CA VAL A 55 0.91 -8.98 1.45
C VAL A 55 -0.27 -8.36 0.69
N TYR A 56 -0.67 -8.93 -0.45
CA TYR A 56 -1.85 -8.49 -1.18
C TYR A 56 -2.46 -9.60 -2.04
N GLY A 57 -3.72 -9.40 -2.46
CA GLY A 57 -4.39 -10.31 -3.38
C GLY A 57 -4.65 -11.70 -2.80
N LEU A 58 -4.91 -11.79 -1.49
CA LEU A 58 -5.31 -13.05 -0.86
C LEU A 58 -6.68 -13.50 -1.39
N ARG A 59 -6.73 -14.71 -1.96
CA ARG A 59 -7.95 -15.35 -2.44
C ARG A 59 -8.02 -16.78 -1.92
N THR A 60 -9.07 -17.07 -1.17
CA THR A 60 -9.36 -18.41 -0.64
C THR A 60 -10.10 -19.22 -1.69
N THR A 61 -9.75 -20.49 -1.85
CA THR A 61 -10.45 -21.42 -2.74
C THR A 61 -11.79 -21.85 -2.15
N PHE A 62 -12.81 -22.05 -2.97
CA PHE A 62 -14.11 -22.54 -2.51
C PHE A 62 -13.98 -23.90 -1.81
N GLY A 63 -14.65 -24.04 -0.66
CA GLY A 63 -14.60 -25.25 0.16
C GLY A 63 -13.22 -25.62 0.73
N GLY A 64 -12.22 -24.73 0.68
CA GLY A 64 -10.82 -25.10 0.85
C GLY A 64 -10.12 -24.53 2.09
N ASN A 65 -9.16 -25.32 2.60
CA ASN A 65 -8.16 -24.98 3.63
C ASN A 65 -6.95 -24.21 3.05
N ARG A 66 -7.12 -23.56 1.89
CA ARG A 66 -6.03 -23.01 1.07
C ARG A 66 -6.36 -21.61 0.56
N THR A 67 -5.46 -20.68 0.83
CA THR A 67 -5.51 -19.30 0.32
C THR A 67 -4.25 -19.05 -0.49
N THR A 68 -4.41 -18.47 -1.67
CA THR A 68 -3.30 -18.03 -2.51
C THR A 68 -3.19 -16.52 -2.48
N GLY A 69 -1.99 -15.98 -2.67
CA GLY A 69 -1.80 -14.55 -2.83
C GLY A 69 -0.35 -14.19 -3.14
N PHE A 70 -0.04 -12.91 -2.95
CA PHE A 70 1.26 -12.37 -3.28
C PHE A 70 1.85 -11.61 -2.09
N ALA A 71 3.17 -11.59 -2.00
CA ALA A 71 3.89 -10.78 -1.03
C ALA A 71 5.07 -10.06 -1.70
N LEU A 72 5.35 -8.86 -1.21
CA LEU A 72 6.52 -8.05 -1.54
C LEU A 72 7.30 -7.85 -0.26
N ILE A 73 8.57 -8.18 -0.27
CA ILE A 73 9.48 -7.93 0.85
C ILE A 73 10.49 -6.91 0.35
N TYR A 74 10.42 -5.69 0.87
CA TYR A 74 11.40 -4.66 0.58
C TYR A 74 12.60 -4.80 1.52
N ASP A 75 13.80 -4.44 1.04
CA ASP A 75 14.97 -4.47 1.91
C ASP A 75 14.96 -3.29 2.90
N THR A 76 14.47 -2.12 2.47
CA THR A 76 14.33 -0.94 3.34
C THR A 76 12.95 -0.28 3.21
N GLN A 77 12.53 0.38 4.30
CA GLN A 77 11.25 1.11 4.35
C GLN A 77 11.23 2.31 3.38
N GLN A 78 12.40 2.87 3.05
CA GLN A 78 12.54 3.96 2.09
C GLN A 78 12.03 3.55 0.71
N TYR A 79 12.43 2.37 0.23
CA TYR A 79 11.99 1.84 -1.07
C TYR A 79 10.51 1.48 -1.05
N LEU A 80 10.01 0.92 0.06
CA LEU A 80 8.58 0.64 0.22
C LEU A 80 7.75 1.91 0.06
N LEU A 81 8.09 2.98 0.78
CA LEU A 81 7.37 4.26 0.71
C LEU A 81 7.46 4.89 -0.68
N LYS A 82 8.58 4.72 -1.39
CA LYS A 82 8.77 5.26 -2.74
C LYS A 82 7.89 4.53 -3.76
N PHE A 83 7.89 3.20 -3.76
CA PHE A 83 7.31 2.38 -4.83
C PHE A 83 5.87 1.91 -4.57
N GLU A 84 5.44 1.77 -3.31
CA GLU A 84 4.09 1.30 -3.05
C GLU A 84 3.04 2.33 -3.51
N PRO A 85 1.96 1.85 -4.17
CA PRO A 85 0.82 2.69 -4.53
C PRO A 85 0.20 3.38 -3.30
N LYS A 86 -0.23 4.64 -3.49
CA LYS A 86 -0.84 5.48 -2.44
C LYS A 86 -2.00 4.81 -1.69
N PHE A 87 -2.82 4.01 -2.38
CA PHE A 87 -3.96 3.36 -1.73
C PHE A 87 -3.54 2.29 -0.72
N ARG A 88 -2.40 1.61 -0.92
CA ARG A 88 -1.87 0.63 0.05
C ARG A 88 -1.27 1.33 1.26
N LEU A 89 -0.56 2.43 1.05
CA LEU A 89 -0.04 3.27 2.13
C LEU A 89 -1.16 3.85 3.00
N ARG A 90 -2.32 4.19 2.40
CA ARG A 90 -3.53 4.58 3.14
C ARG A 90 -4.12 3.46 3.98
N ARG A 91 -4.18 2.23 3.46
CA ARG A 91 -4.65 1.06 4.23
C ARG A 91 -3.78 0.77 5.45
N ARG A 92 -2.51 1.18 5.41
CA ARG A 92 -1.57 1.11 6.54
C ARG A 92 -1.58 2.35 7.44
N GLY A 93 -2.40 3.36 7.15
CA GLY A 93 -2.46 4.61 7.92
C GLY A 93 -1.25 5.55 7.74
N ILE A 94 -0.36 5.31 6.77
CA ILE A 94 0.85 6.13 6.57
C ILE A 94 0.51 7.48 5.90
N ILE A 95 -0.41 7.44 4.93
CA ILE A 95 -0.85 8.61 4.16
C ILE A 95 -2.30 8.91 4.51
N PRO A 96 -2.71 10.20 4.57
CA PRO A 96 -4.09 10.59 4.81
C PRO A 96 -5.04 10.09 3.71
N LYS A 97 -6.35 10.13 4.03
CA LYS A 97 -7.43 9.83 3.09
C LYS A 97 -7.33 10.70 1.85
N ARG A 98 -7.88 10.22 0.74
CA ARG A 98 -7.91 10.96 -0.52
C ARG A 98 -8.77 12.21 -0.40
N ASP A 99 -8.18 13.35 -0.72
CA ASP A 99 -8.91 14.59 -0.88
C ASP A 99 -9.32 14.80 -2.35
N GLY A 100 -10.59 15.16 -2.52
CA GLY A 100 -11.20 15.44 -3.81
C GLY A 100 -11.99 14.26 -4.39
N SER A 101 -13.18 14.59 -4.89
CA SER A 101 -14.07 13.66 -5.58
C SER A 101 -14.12 13.96 -7.08
N ARG A 102 -14.55 12.97 -7.88
CA ARG A 102 -14.75 13.17 -9.32
C ARG A 102 -15.81 14.25 -9.59
N LYS A 103 -16.83 14.35 -8.75
CA LYS A 103 -17.89 15.37 -8.81
C LYS A 103 -17.30 16.77 -8.60
N GLY A 104 -16.59 16.99 -7.50
CA GLY A 104 -15.97 18.29 -7.22
C GLY A 104 -14.98 18.75 -8.30
N TRP A 105 -14.24 17.81 -8.90
CA TRP A 105 -13.38 18.15 -10.05
C TRP A 105 -14.16 18.60 -11.28
N LYS A 106 -15.29 17.96 -11.60
CA LYS A 106 -16.13 18.36 -12.74
C LYS A 106 -16.74 19.74 -12.53
N GLU A 107 -17.21 20.04 -11.32
CA GLU A 107 -17.77 21.35 -10.97
C GLU A 107 -16.72 22.46 -11.11
N VAL A 108 -15.53 22.26 -10.52
CA VAL A 108 -14.40 23.19 -10.64
C VAL A 108 -13.98 23.36 -12.10
N LYS A 109 -13.89 22.27 -12.88
CA LYS A 109 -13.54 22.31 -14.31
C LYS A 109 -14.55 23.11 -15.13
N SER A 110 -15.86 22.99 -14.83
CA SER A 110 -16.91 23.76 -15.50
C SER A 110 -16.75 25.26 -15.22
N LYS A 111 -16.53 25.64 -13.96
CA LYS A 111 -16.29 27.03 -13.54
C LYS A 111 -15.02 27.61 -14.20
N LEU A 112 -13.91 26.86 -14.18
CA LEU A 112 -12.63 27.27 -14.78
C LEU A 112 -12.69 27.53 -16.29
N LYS A 113 -13.64 26.90 -17.01
CA LYS A 113 -13.84 27.15 -18.45
C LYS A 113 -14.57 28.47 -18.71
N LYS A 114 -15.41 28.90 -17.77
CA LYS A 114 -16.25 30.12 -17.88
C LYS A 114 -15.56 31.37 -17.34
N THR A 115 -14.55 31.22 -16.47
CA THR A 115 -13.85 32.34 -15.82
C THR A 115 -12.48 32.63 -16.46
N ARG A 116 -11.99 33.86 -16.26
CA ARG A 116 -10.71 34.37 -16.80
C ARG A 116 -9.91 35.12 -15.71
N GLY A 117 -8.67 35.46 -16.02
CA GLY A 117 -7.81 36.30 -15.16
C GLY A 117 -7.67 35.80 -13.72
N ALA A 118 -7.68 36.73 -12.77
CA ALA A 118 -7.47 36.46 -11.35
C ALA A 118 -8.51 35.49 -10.75
N GLU A 119 -9.75 35.52 -11.22
CA GLU A 119 -10.82 34.66 -10.71
C GLU A 119 -10.56 33.18 -11.03
N LYS A 120 -10.00 32.90 -12.21
CA LYS A 120 -9.58 31.55 -12.60
C LYS A 120 -8.51 30.99 -11.66
N THR A 121 -7.54 31.82 -11.28
CA THR A 121 -6.48 31.44 -10.32
C THR A 121 -7.07 31.12 -8.95
N LYS A 122 -8.00 31.95 -8.44
CA LYS A 122 -8.69 31.70 -7.16
C LYS A 122 -9.44 30.36 -7.14
N ILE A 123 -10.18 30.05 -8.21
CA ILE A 123 -10.92 28.78 -8.35
C ILE A 123 -9.95 27.59 -8.45
N TYR A 124 -8.82 27.76 -9.13
CA TYR A 124 -7.82 26.70 -9.23
C TYR A 124 -7.18 26.38 -7.87
N MET A 125 -6.89 27.41 -7.06
CA MET A 125 -6.30 27.24 -5.72
C MET A 125 -7.26 26.60 -4.72
N SER A 126 -8.57 26.84 -4.83
CA SER A 126 -9.58 26.21 -3.95
C SER A 126 -9.87 24.74 -4.27
N ARG A 127 -9.28 24.20 -5.35
CA ARG A 127 -9.46 22.81 -5.76
C ARG A 127 -8.95 21.84 -4.69
N LYS A 128 -9.87 21.07 -4.11
CA LYS A 128 -9.54 19.94 -3.22
C LYS A 128 -8.87 18.83 -4.02
N THR A 129 -7.56 18.70 -3.86
CA THR A 129 -6.76 17.63 -4.47
C THR A 129 -5.63 17.19 -3.56
N ASP A 130 -5.33 15.90 -3.64
CA ASP A 130 -4.08 15.31 -3.14
C ASP A 130 -2.85 15.99 -3.78
N LYS A 131 -2.32 17.02 -3.13
CA LYS A 131 -1.07 17.66 -3.55
C LYS A 131 0.10 16.68 -3.39
N ARG A 132 0.99 16.64 -4.39
CA ARG A 132 2.17 15.76 -4.38
C ARG A 132 3.11 16.09 -3.23
N GLU A 133 3.29 17.38 -2.94
CA GLU A 133 4.13 17.89 -1.86
C GLU A 133 3.66 17.42 -0.48
N VAL A 134 2.37 17.55 -0.18
CA VAL A 134 1.77 17.09 1.09
C VAL A 134 2.02 15.60 1.30
N ILE A 135 1.85 14.80 0.24
CA ILE A 135 2.09 13.35 0.31
C ILE A 135 3.59 13.04 0.49
N ARG A 136 4.48 13.80 -0.16
CA ARG A 136 5.92 13.63 -0.03
C ARG A 136 6.37 13.96 1.40
N ALA A 137 5.93 15.11 1.92
CA ALA A 137 6.19 15.52 3.29
C ALA A 137 5.71 14.46 4.30
N GLN A 138 4.52 13.90 4.11
CA GLN A 138 4.01 12.83 4.99
C GLN A 138 4.85 11.55 4.93
N LYS A 139 5.37 11.18 3.76
CA LYS A 139 6.28 10.04 3.64
C LYS A 139 7.60 10.31 4.34
N GLU A 140 8.12 11.52 4.21
CA GLU A 140 9.37 11.95 4.85
C GLU A 140 9.24 12.02 6.37
N THR A 141 8.11 12.54 6.90
CA THR A 141 7.85 12.55 8.35
C THR A 141 7.75 11.14 8.91
N TYR A 142 7.02 10.24 8.23
CA TYR A 142 6.95 8.84 8.62
C TYR A 142 8.33 8.17 8.63
N LEU A 143 9.17 8.47 7.63
CA LEU A 143 10.52 7.91 7.55
C LEU A 143 11.44 8.46 8.65
N LYS A 144 11.33 9.75 9.01
CA LYS A 144 12.11 10.35 10.11
C LYS A 144 11.76 9.75 11.47
N GLY A 145 10.49 9.39 11.68
CA GLY A 145 10.03 8.72 12.90
C GLY A 145 10.24 7.20 12.89
N PHE A 146 10.80 6.64 11.82
CA PHE A 146 11.04 5.20 11.71
C PHE A 146 12.40 4.83 12.31
N VAL A 147 12.35 4.04 13.39
CA VAL A 147 13.52 3.34 13.92
C VAL A 147 13.53 1.94 13.31
N GLY A 148 14.64 1.58 12.68
CA GLY A 148 14.84 0.25 12.12
C GLY A 148 14.91 -0.82 13.21
N LYS A 149 14.56 -2.05 12.84
CA LYS A 149 14.78 -3.25 13.66
C LYS A 149 16.15 -3.84 13.36
#